data_AF-A0A8S4NTJ3-F1
#
_entry.id   AF-A0A8S4NTJ3-F1
#
_cell.length_a   1.000
_cell.length_b   1.000
_cell.length_c   1.000
_cell.angle_alpha   90.00
_cell.angle_beta   90.00
_cell.angle_gamma   90.00
#
_symmetry.space_group_name_H-M   'P 1'
#
loop_
_entity.id
_entity.type
_entity.pdbx_description
1 polymer ?
#
loop_
_entity_poly.entity_id
_entity_poly.type
_entity_poly.pdbx_seq_one_letter_code
_entity_poly.pdbx_strand_id
1 'polypeptide(L)'
;TNQKDMQLMLNAAFEHSRRWRYEIHPAKCNFLTFNDMVTDSSVKGHVVLKIGDTRIPKVNFTVHVGIPISSKNDISQYVNDRCTSGKRKFCSLLGLGHKTGGLSPLTASKLYWAFSIPTMLFGAPVINYQASDVEKLELTHREIGKRIQFFPKTSANPSATMPLGWLSIDGYITVLQMMYLWSLLRFNNIYRDITITRLVKMFHVTYDNHADIFSPIRRIFLKTKMLGIENLVKNALDSGYLPSKRSWRLQIVNAVRSVEVKQFFLQCSCYGKLLYLRDYVTDLKPCIWWLICQKYPKCQSQCKTMMQLICNAHVLNTNNFNGSKRCILCNLCETETIEHFILRCPMYEPYRHNIFEALGCRGDSMGVIMKKVLGLSDVSCETLIIVSSCVHKMYNHRANLLALLDT
;
A
#
# COMPACT_ATOMS: atom_id res chain seq x y z
N THR A 1 -34.81 10.52 -2.78
CA THR A 1 -35.94 10.49 -1.82
C THR A 1 -36.57 11.85 -1.77
N ASN A 2 -37.89 11.95 -1.84
CA ASN A 2 -38.58 13.24 -1.73
C ASN A 2 -38.52 13.73 -0.26
N GLN A 3 -38.52 15.05 -0.02
CA GLN A 3 -38.55 15.64 1.32
C GLN A 3 -39.73 15.10 2.15
N LYS A 4 -40.89 14.89 1.49
CA LYS A 4 -42.09 14.33 2.13
C LYS A 4 -41.83 12.95 2.72
N ASP A 5 -41.23 12.04 1.96
CA ASP A 5 -40.94 10.67 2.41
C ASP A 5 -39.97 10.68 3.59
N MET A 6 -38.94 11.53 3.53
CA MET A 6 -37.98 11.67 4.64
C MET A 6 -38.67 12.18 5.91
N GLN A 7 -39.56 13.17 5.79
CA GLN A 7 -40.33 13.69 6.93
C GLN A 7 -41.27 12.62 7.51
N LEU A 8 -41.90 11.80 6.66
CA LEU A 8 -42.72 10.66 7.12
C LEU A 8 -41.89 9.65 7.91
N MET A 9 -40.66 9.34 7.47
CA MET A 9 -39.75 8.47 8.20
C MET A 9 -39.33 9.07 9.56
N LEU A 10 -39.05 10.38 9.60
CA LEU A 10 -38.73 11.08 10.85
C LEU A 10 -39.90 11.09 11.83
N ASN A 11 -41.12 11.32 11.35
CA ASN A 11 -42.33 11.26 12.16
C ASN A 11 -42.54 9.86 12.74
N ALA A 12 -42.36 8.81 11.94
CA ALA A 12 -42.46 7.43 12.40
C ALA A 12 -41.40 7.11 13.47
N ALA A 13 -40.15 7.57 13.28
CA ALA A 13 -39.08 7.41 14.27
C ALA A 13 -39.36 8.15 15.58
N PHE A 14 -39.95 9.36 15.51
CA PHE A 14 -40.36 10.14 16.67
C PHE A 14 -41.51 9.48 17.45
N GLU A 15 -42.56 9.02 16.75
CA GLU A 15 -43.66 8.29 17.38
C GLU A 15 -43.18 6.98 18.01
N HIS A 16 -42.24 6.30 17.36
CA HIS A 16 -41.57 5.14 17.95
C HIS A 16 -40.81 5.51 19.23
N SER A 17 -40.01 6.58 19.22
CA SER A 17 -39.26 6.99 20.42
C SER A 17 -40.17 7.33 21.60
N ARG A 18 -41.31 7.99 21.33
CA ARG A 18 -42.36 8.25 22.34
C ARG A 18 -42.95 6.95 22.90
N ARG A 19 -43.30 6.00 22.03
CA ARG A 19 -43.85 4.70 22.43
C ARG A 19 -42.88 3.91 23.33
N TRP A 20 -41.60 3.93 23.01
CA TRP A 20 -40.56 3.21 23.74
C TRP A 20 -39.83 4.05 24.80
N ARG A 21 -40.35 5.25 25.10
CA ARG A 21 -39.90 6.14 26.18
C ARG A 21 -38.41 6.49 26.13
N TYR A 22 -37.87 6.69 24.93
CA TYR A 22 -36.55 7.30 24.76
C TYR A 22 -36.68 8.61 23.97
N GLU A 23 -35.78 9.54 24.22
CA GLU A 23 -35.79 10.85 23.57
C GLU A 23 -34.74 10.93 22.46
N ILE A 24 -35.16 11.40 21.28
CA ILE A 24 -34.25 11.73 20.19
C ILE A 24 -33.77 13.16 20.41
N HIS A 25 -32.48 13.35 20.68
CA HIS A 25 -31.90 14.67 20.91
C HIS A 25 -31.72 15.43 19.59
N PRO A 26 -32.56 16.42 19.23
CA PRO A 26 -32.55 17.00 17.89
C PRO A 26 -31.25 17.73 17.55
N ALA A 27 -30.57 18.30 18.55
CA ALA A 27 -29.27 18.95 18.35
C ALA A 27 -28.13 17.99 17.95
N LYS A 28 -28.28 16.67 18.17
CA LYS A 28 -27.34 15.65 17.68
C LYS A 28 -27.75 15.10 16.31
N CYS A 29 -28.95 15.45 15.84
CA CYS A 29 -29.43 15.09 14.51
C CYS A 29 -28.96 16.15 13.52
N ASN A 30 -28.53 15.68 12.36
CA ASN A 30 -28.10 16.52 11.26
C ASN A 30 -28.64 15.90 9.97
N PHE A 31 -28.99 16.72 8.98
CA PHE A 31 -29.28 16.22 7.64
C PHE A 31 -28.37 16.87 6.61
N LEU A 32 -28.03 16.08 5.59
CA LEU A 32 -27.18 16.46 4.47
C LEU A 32 -28.01 16.42 3.19
N THR A 33 -27.75 17.35 2.28
CA THR A 33 -28.24 17.27 0.91
C THR A 33 -27.08 16.94 -0.03
N PHE A 34 -27.25 15.93 -0.87
CA PHE A 34 -26.29 15.55 -1.90
C PHE A 34 -26.78 16.04 -3.26
N ASN A 35 -25.86 16.35 -4.17
CA ASN A 35 -26.18 16.84 -5.51
C ASN A 35 -27.06 18.10 -5.50
N ASP A 36 -26.92 18.95 -4.48
CA ASP A 36 -27.34 20.35 -4.58
C ASP A 36 -26.42 21.00 -5.60
N MET A 37 -26.69 20.74 -6.89
CA MET A 37 -26.11 21.54 -7.95
C MET A 37 -26.42 22.98 -7.60
N VAL A 38 -25.38 23.80 -7.63
CA VAL A 38 -25.39 25.23 -7.38
C VAL A 38 -26.26 25.85 -8.48
N THR A 39 -27.57 25.67 -8.39
CA THR A 39 -28.55 26.39 -9.17
C THR A 39 -29.00 27.54 -8.28
N ASP A 40 -28.66 28.72 -8.79
CA ASP A 40 -28.97 30.07 -8.34
C ASP A 40 -29.87 30.24 -7.12
N SER A 41 -29.39 31.14 -6.26
CA SER A 41 -29.95 31.66 -5.00
C SER A 41 -31.41 32.14 -5.05
N SER A 42 -32.09 32.07 -6.20
CA SER A 42 -33.36 32.75 -6.45
C SER A 42 -34.61 31.88 -6.37
N VAL A 43 -34.54 30.53 -6.38
CA VAL A 43 -35.77 29.69 -6.45
C VAL A 43 -35.83 28.47 -5.50
N LYS A 44 -34.79 28.15 -4.73
CA LYS A 44 -34.83 26.94 -3.88
C LYS A 44 -35.52 27.18 -2.54
N GLY A 45 -36.77 26.71 -2.42
CA GLY A 45 -37.45 26.54 -1.13
C GLY A 45 -36.55 25.84 -0.12
N HIS A 46 -36.41 26.41 1.07
CA HIS A 46 -35.61 25.82 2.13
C HIS A 46 -36.22 24.47 2.54
N VAL A 47 -35.49 23.37 2.28
CA VAL A 47 -35.85 22.05 2.82
C VAL A 47 -35.80 22.15 4.35
N VAL A 48 -36.94 22.03 5.00
CA VAL A 48 -37.06 21.99 6.46
C VAL A 48 -37.49 20.59 6.85
N LEU A 49 -36.65 19.94 7.67
CA LEU A 49 -36.96 18.66 8.31
C LEU A 49 -37.13 18.89 9.81
N LYS A 50 -38.09 18.20 10.42
CA LYS A 50 -38.41 18.30 11.85
C LYS A 50 -38.47 16.93 12.52
N ILE A 51 -38.19 16.90 13.83
CA ILE A 51 -38.48 15.78 14.73
C ILE A 51 -39.37 16.35 15.83
N GLY A 52 -40.64 15.94 15.84
CA GLY A 52 -41.69 16.67 16.56
C GLY A 52 -41.75 18.12 16.07
N ASP A 53 -41.69 19.07 17.00
CA ASP A 53 -41.69 20.51 16.70
C ASP A 53 -40.31 21.10 16.43
N THR A 54 -39.24 20.33 16.67
CA THR A 54 -37.86 20.83 16.58
C THR A 54 -37.31 20.65 15.17
N ARG A 55 -36.73 21.73 14.61
CA ARG A 55 -36.05 21.69 13.31
C ARG A 55 -34.71 20.99 13.41
N ILE A 56 -34.41 20.08 12.48
CA ILE A 56 -33.09 19.47 12.35
C ILE A 56 -32.19 20.46 11.58
N PRO A 57 -30.96 20.75 12.04
CA PRO A 57 -30.03 21.56 11.26
C PRO A 57 -29.60 20.89 9.95
N LYS A 58 -29.62 21.66 8.86
CA LYS A 58 -28.95 21.30 7.60
C LYS A 58 -27.45 21.54 7.79
N VAL A 59 -26.64 20.52 7.55
CA VAL A 59 -25.17 20.63 7.59
C VAL A 59 -24.58 20.20 6.26
N ASN A 60 -23.37 20.66 5.95
CA ASN A 60 -22.60 20.20 4.79
C ASN A 60 -21.66 19.04 5.13
N PHE A 61 -21.45 18.80 6.42
CA PHE A 61 -20.51 17.82 6.94
C PHE A 61 -21.04 17.22 8.25
N THR A 62 -20.94 15.92 8.41
CA THR A 62 -21.19 15.23 9.69
C THR A 62 -20.28 14.01 9.82
N VAL A 63 -20.13 13.48 11.03
CA VAL A 63 -19.36 12.25 11.27
C VAL A 63 -20.33 11.14 11.68
N HIS A 64 -20.34 10.05 10.92
CA HIS A 64 -21.13 8.85 11.21
C HIS A 64 -20.19 7.70 11.54
N VAL A 65 -20.24 7.18 12.77
CA VAL A 65 -19.38 6.07 13.23
C VAL A 65 -17.88 6.34 12.98
N GLY A 66 -17.46 7.59 13.18
CA GLY A 66 -16.07 8.02 12.95
C GLY A 66 -15.67 8.21 11.48
N ILE A 67 -16.61 8.08 10.53
CA ILE A 67 -16.42 8.30 9.10
C ILE A 67 -17.07 9.63 8.71
N PRO A 68 -16.34 10.57 8.09
CA PRO A 68 -16.92 11.82 7.63
C PRO A 68 -17.87 11.57 6.46
N ILE A 69 -19.00 12.26 6.46
CA ILE A 69 -19.93 12.33 5.35
C ILE A 69 -20.04 13.81 4.96
N SER A 70 -19.66 14.12 3.72
CA SER A 70 -19.62 15.48 3.18
C SER A 70 -20.54 15.57 1.96
N SER A 71 -21.34 16.63 1.88
CA SER A 71 -22.21 16.89 0.72
C SER A 71 -21.41 17.09 -0.58
N LYS A 72 -20.17 17.60 -0.45
CA LYS A 72 -19.24 17.83 -1.57
C LYS A 72 -18.27 16.67 -1.80
N ASN A 73 -18.38 15.59 -1.03
CA ASN A 73 -17.43 14.46 -1.04
C ASN A 73 -15.96 14.89 -0.81
N ASP A 74 -15.72 16.04 -0.18
CA ASP A 74 -14.39 16.46 0.25
C ASP A 74 -14.07 15.85 1.61
N ILE A 75 -13.01 15.05 1.64
CA ILE A 75 -12.48 14.35 2.82
C ILE A 75 -11.00 14.69 3.07
N SER A 76 -10.45 15.70 2.41
CA SER A 76 -9.00 15.98 2.47
C SER A 76 -8.52 16.28 3.89
N GLN A 77 -9.31 17.00 4.69
CA GLN A 77 -8.97 17.24 6.10
C GLN A 77 -8.93 15.95 6.91
N TYR A 78 -9.92 15.08 6.71
CA TYR A 78 -9.96 13.78 7.38
C TYR A 78 -8.74 12.92 7.03
N VAL A 79 -8.35 12.88 5.74
CA VAL A 79 -7.15 12.15 5.30
C VAL A 79 -5.89 12.69 5.98
N ASN A 80 -5.75 14.03 6.07
CA ASN A 80 -4.63 14.65 6.79
C ASN A 80 -4.60 14.26 8.28
N ASP A 81 -5.76 14.28 8.95
CA ASP A 81 -5.87 13.91 10.36
C ASP A 81 -5.51 12.44 10.59
N ARG A 82 -5.92 11.57 9.67
CA ARG A 82 -5.59 10.13 9.69
C ARG A 82 -4.10 9.88 9.41
N CYS A 83 -3.48 10.58 8.46
CA CYS A 83 -2.04 10.54 8.22
C CYS A 83 -1.25 10.98 9.45
N THR A 84 -1.61 12.12 10.05
CA THR A 84 -0.99 12.63 11.28
C THR A 84 -1.13 11.63 12.43
N SER A 85 -2.33 11.09 12.62
CA SER A 85 -2.60 10.09 13.67
C SER A 85 -1.80 8.81 13.47
N GLY A 86 -1.71 8.31 12.24
CA GLY A 86 -0.90 7.15 11.89
C GLY A 86 0.60 7.39 12.15
N LYS A 87 1.13 8.54 11.72
CA LYS A 87 2.52 8.94 11.97
C LYS A 87 2.84 9.03 13.47
N ARG A 88 1.95 9.64 14.26
CA ARG A 88 2.12 9.74 15.73
C ARG A 88 2.20 8.37 16.38
N LYS A 89 1.28 7.46 16.03
CA LYS A 89 1.32 6.06 16.52
C LYS A 89 2.58 5.32 16.11
N PHE A 90 3.05 5.50 14.88
CA PHE A 90 4.31 4.92 14.46
C PHE A 90 5.49 5.47 15.28
N CYS A 91 5.56 6.80 15.45
CA CYS A 91 6.65 7.44 16.18
C CYS A 91 6.68 7.05 17.67
N SER A 92 5.52 6.84 18.31
CA SER A 92 5.49 6.33 19.70
C SER A 92 6.06 4.92 19.82
N LEU A 93 5.93 4.10 18.78
CA LEU A 93 6.49 2.73 18.75
C LEU A 93 8.01 2.73 18.55
N LEU A 94 8.59 3.78 17.95
CA LEU A 94 10.05 3.88 17.77
C LEU A 94 10.81 4.03 19.10
N GLY A 95 10.13 4.45 20.17
CA GLY A 95 10.69 4.50 21.53
C GLY A 95 11.14 3.14 22.06
N LEU A 96 10.66 2.03 21.46
CA LEU A 96 10.99 0.65 21.85
C LEU A 96 12.36 0.17 21.35
N GLY A 97 13.33 1.07 21.16
CA GLY A 97 14.70 0.71 20.79
C GLY A 97 15.02 0.77 19.30
N HIS A 98 14.28 1.52 18.48
CA HIS A 98 14.61 1.65 17.05
C HIS A 98 16.01 2.27 16.82
N LYS A 99 16.41 3.24 17.65
CA LYS A 99 17.74 3.88 17.57
C LYS A 99 18.88 3.01 18.11
N THR A 100 18.58 2.12 19.06
CA THR A 100 19.59 1.26 19.72
C THR A 100 19.78 -0.07 19.00
N GLY A 101 19.17 -0.27 17.83
CA GLY A 101 19.19 -1.56 17.11
C GLY A 101 18.30 -2.63 17.74
N GLY A 102 17.46 -2.27 18.73
CA GLY A 102 16.53 -3.19 19.37
C GLY A 102 15.34 -3.58 18.49
N LEU A 103 15.11 -2.88 17.38
CA LEU A 103 13.98 -3.13 16.47
C LEU A 103 14.47 -3.35 15.04
N SER A 104 14.40 -4.61 14.57
CA SER A 104 14.67 -4.93 13.17
C SER A 104 13.67 -4.24 12.22
N PRO A 105 14.04 -3.93 10.97
CA PRO A 105 13.13 -3.35 9.99
C PRO A 105 11.85 -4.17 9.79
N LEU A 106 11.92 -5.51 9.85
CA LEU A 106 10.73 -6.36 9.72
C LEU A 106 9.82 -6.32 10.95
N THR A 107 10.40 -6.20 12.15
CA THR A 107 9.59 -6.01 13.36
C THR A 107 8.91 -4.64 13.34
N ALA A 108 9.64 -3.58 12.98
CA ALA A 108 9.07 -2.24 12.82
C ALA A 108 7.97 -2.21 11.75
N SER A 109 8.17 -2.94 10.66
CA SER A 109 7.18 -3.12 9.59
C SER A 109 5.90 -3.79 10.10
N LYS A 110 6.01 -4.90 10.86
CA LYS A 110 4.86 -5.57 11.48
C LYS A 110 4.09 -4.62 12.42
N LEU A 111 4.81 -3.86 13.25
CA LEU A 111 4.20 -2.88 14.16
C LEU A 111 3.48 -1.76 13.40
N TYR A 112 4.07 -1.26 12.31
CA TYR A 112 3.42 -0.26 11.45
C TYR A 112 2.09 -0.78 10.88
N TRP A 113 2.09 -1.98 10.30
CA TRP A 113 0.88 -2.61 9.76
C TRP A 113 -0.16 -2.94 10.84
N ALA A 114 0.27 -3.26 12.06
CA ALA A 114 -0.64 -3.58 13.16
C ALA A 114 -1.33 -2.34 13.75
N PHE A 115 -0.63 -1.20 13.87
CA PHE A 115 -1.12 -0.05 14.63
C PHE A 115 -1.40 1.20 13.77
N SER A 116 -0.55 1.47 12.78
CA SER A 116 -0.62 2.72 12.02
C SER A 116 -1.56 2.60 10.82
N ILE A 117 -1.44 1.53 10.04
CA ILE A 117 -2.30 1.31 8.86
C ILE A 117 -3.79 1.26 9.22
N PRO A 118 -4.25 0.52 10.24
CA PRO A 118 -5.67 0.50 10.61
C PRO A 118 -6.17 1.88 11.04
N THR A 119 -5.30 2.69 11.63
CA THR A 119 -5.60 4.07 12.01
C THR A 119 -5.73 4.97 10.80
N MET A 120 -4.82 4.84 9.82
CA MET A 120 -4.82 5.64 8.60
C MET A 120 -6.01 5.30 7.69
N LEU A 121 -6.38 4.03 7.62
CA LEU A 121 -7.37 3.51 6.67
C LEU A 121 -8.72 3.18 7.32
N PHE A 122 -9.02 3.79 8.46
CA PHE A 122 -10.32 3.63 9.10
C PHE A 122 -11.44 4.12 8.17
N GLY A 123 -12.40 3.24 7.89
CA GLY A 123 -13.50 3.50 6.95
C GLY A 123 -13.15 3.30 5.47
N ALA A 124 -11.93 2.90 5.12
CA ALA A 124 -11.50 2.73 3.73
C ALA A 124 -12.40 1.84 2.84
N PRO A 125 -13.10 0.81 3.35
CA PRO A 125 -14.01 0.02 2.52
C PRO A 125 -15.20 0.80 1.93
N VAL A 126 -15.61 1.89 2.57
CA VAL A 126 -16.80 2.67 2.20
C VAL A 126 -16.49 4.10 1.77
N ILE A 127 -15.34 4.65 2.19
CA ILE A 127 -14.91 5.99 1.82
C ILE A 127 -14.50 6.04 0.34
N ASN A 128 -14.94 7.07 -0.37
CA ASN A 128 -14.54 7.31 -1.75
C ASN A 128 -13.35 8.27 -1.83
N TYR A 129 -12.14 7.75 -1.63
CA TYR A 129 -10.89 8.51 -1.80
C TYR A 129 -10.69 8.99 -3.23
N GLN A 130 -10.36 10.27 -3.40
CA GLN A 130 -9.83 10.79 -4.66
C GLN A 130 -8.37 10.35 -4.87
N ALA A 131 -7.86 10.49 -6.09
CA ALA A 131 -6.45 10.20 -6.38
C ALA A 131 -5.49 11.02 -5.51
N SER A 132 -5.82 12.30 -5.26
CA SER A 132 -5.05 13.17 -4.37
C SER A 132 -5.07 12.71 -2.90
N ASP A 133 -6.18 12.15 -2.42
CA ASP A 133 -6.28 11.60 -1.08
C ASP A 133 -5.42 10.34 -0.92
N VAL A 134 -5.49 9.43 -1.90
CA VAL A 134 -4.66 8.22 -1.94
C VAL A 134 -3.18 8.58 -1.99
N GLU A 135 -2.79 9.57 -2.80
CA GLU A 135 -1.39 9.99 -2.89
C GLU A 135 -0.86 10.59 -1.57
N LYS A 136 -1.70 11.31 -0.80
CA LYS A 136 -1.32 11.77 0.54
C LYS A 136 -1.06 10.62 1.52
N LEU A 137 -1.91 9.59 1.48
CA LEU A 137 -1.72 8.37 2.28
C LEU A 137 -0.45 7.63 1.86
N GLU A 138 -0.21 7.53 0.55
CA GLU A 138 0.98 6.92 -0.04
C GLU A 138 2.28 7.64 0.35
N LEU A 139 2.30 8.97 0.30
CA LEU A 139 3.45 9.77 0.74
C LEU A 139 3.79 9.47 2.20
N THR A 140 2.77 9.40 3.06
CA THR A 140 2.94 9.02 4.47
C THR A 140 3.47 7.59 4.61
N HIS A 141 2.92 6.64 3.83
CA HIS A 141 3.33 5.25 3.82
C HIS A 141 4.81 5.09 3.42
N ARG A 142 5.23 5.76 2.34
CA ARG A 142 6.60 5.76 1.86
C ARG A 142 7.56 6.46 2.82
N GLU A 143 7.16 7.56 3.44
CA GLU A 143 7.98 8.24 4.44
C GLU A 143 8.31 7.30 5.63
N ILE A 144 7.30 6.58 6.11
CA ILE A 144 7.47 5.59 7.18
C ILE A 144 8.32 4.42 6.70
N GLY A 145 8.08 3.90 5.50
CA GLY A 145 8.87 2.83 4.89
C GLY A 145 10.36 3.17 4.75
N LYS A 146 10.68 4.39 4.28
CA LYS A 146 12.07 4.90 4.23
C LYS A 146 12.69 4.97 5.63
N ARG A 147 11.93 5.44 6.62
CA ARG A 147 12.40 5.53 8.00
C ARG A 147 12.70 4.16 8.62
N ILE A 148 11.82 3.18 8.41
CA ILE A 148 12.01 1.79 8.86
C ILE A 148 13.29 1.18 8.27
N GLN A 149 13.58 1.48 7.01
CA GLN A 149 14.72 0.94 6.26
C GLN A 149 15.99 1.80 6.36
N PHE A 150 15.96 2.88 7.14
CA PHE A 150 17.07 3.84 7.26
C PHE A 150 17.50 4.48 5.93
N PHE A 151 16.56 4.69 5.01
CA PHE A 151 16.80 5.39 3.76
C PHE A 151 16.69 6.90 3.91
N PRO A 152 17.52 7.68 3.19
CA PRO A 152 17.32 9.12 3.01
C PRO A 152 15.91 9.46 2.54
N LYS A 153 15.43 10.66 2.90
CA LYS A 153 14.12 11.16 2.43
C LYS A 153 14.06 11.25 0.89
N THR A 154 15.20 11.52 0.27
CA THR A 154 15.39 11.66 -1.19
C THR A 154 15.47 10.35 -1.96
N SER A 155 15.51 9.18 -1.27
CA SER A 155 15.54 7.88 -1.95
C SER A 155 14.30 7.69 -2.83
N ALA A 156 14.45 6.97 -3.95
CA ALA A 156 13.36 6.74 -4.89
C ALA A 156 12.17 6.02 -4.23
N ASN A 157 10.95 6.34 -4.68
CA ASN A 157 9.72 5.85 -4.04
C ASN A 157 9.63 4.31 -3.94
N PRO A 158 9.98 3.50 -4.96
CA PRO A 158 9.92 2.04 -4.87
C PRO A 158 10.79 1.45 -3.76
N SER A 159 11.92 2.10 -3.43
CA SER A 159 12.80 1.64 -2.34
C SER A 159 12.09 1.64 -0.99
N ALA A 160 11.07 2.47 -0.79
CA ALA A 160 10.41 2.64 0.50
C ALA A 160 9.54 1.44 0.91
N THR A 161 8.94 0.75 -0.07
CA THR A 161 7.89 -0.27 0.16
C THR A 161 8.35 -1.67 -0.25
N MET A 162 9.05 -1.77 -1.37
CA MET A 162 9.32 -3.04 -2.03
C MET A 162 10.21 -3.98 -1.23
N PRO A 163 11.35 -3.53 -0.65
CA PRO A 163 12.17 -4.45 0.11
C PRO A 163 11.49 -4.90 1.41
N LEU A 164 10.42 -4.24 1.86
CA LEU A 164 9.61 -4.69 3.00
C LEU A 164 8.49 -5.66 2.57
N GLY A 165 8.29 -5.89 1.27
CA GLY A 165 7.18 -6.67 0.73
C GLY A 165 5.83 -6.00 0.94
N TRP A 166 5.79 -4.66 1.00
CA TRP A 166 4.56 -3.91 1.23
C TRP A 166 3.75 -3.73 -0.04
N LEU A 167 2.43 -3.90 0.07
CA LEU A 167 1.49 -3.40 -0.93
C LEU A 167 1.44 -1.88 -0.88
N SER A 168 1.14 -1.24 -2.01
CA SER A 168 0.68 0.14 -1.99
C SER A 168 -0.56 0.30 -1.09
N ILE A 169 -0.80 1.51 -0.59
CA ILE A 169 -2.02 1.89 0.10
C ILE A 169 -3.24 1.66 -0.80
N ASP A 170 -3.19 1.99 -2.10
CA ASP A 170 -4.33 1.73 -3.00
C ASP A 170 -4.60 0.22 -3.16
N GLY A 171 -3.54 -0.58 -3.28
CA GLY A 171 -3.62 -2.04 -3.31
C GLY A 171 -4.24 -2.59 -2.02
N TYR A 172 -3.83 -2.08 -0.87
CA TYR A 172 -4.40 -2.50 0.41
C TYR A 172 -5.85 -2.02 0.63
N ILE A 173 -6.19 -0.79 0.22
CA ILE A 173 -7.58 -0.30 0.18
C ILE A 173 -8.42 -1.22 -0.70
N THR A 174 -7.90 -1.63 -1.85
CA THR A 174 -8.57 -2.56 -2.76
C THR A 174 -8.83 -3.90 -2.07
N VAL A 175 -7.86 -4.46 -1.36
CA VAL A 175 -8.07 -5.69 -0.55
C VAL A 175 -9.19 -5.48 0.47
N LEU A 176 -9.18 -4.38 1.24
CA LEU A 176 -10.21 -4.08 2.24
C LEU A 176 -11.61 -3.94 1.63
N GLN A 177 -11.71 -3.26 0.49
CA GLN A 177 -12.92 -3.07 -0.29
C GLN A 177 -13.50 -4.40 -0.79
N MET A 178 -12.67 -5.29 -1.32
CA MET A 178 -13.10 -6.61 -1.77
C MET A 178 -13.50 -7.55 -0.63
N MET A 179 -12.84 -7.43 0.53
CA MET A 179 -13.23 -8.15 1.74
C MET A 179 -14.57 -7.65 2.28
N TYR A 180 -14.85 -6.35 2.17
CA TYR A 180 -16.13 -5.76 2.52
C TYR A 180 -17.24 -6.21 1.57
N LEU A 181 -16.97 -6.28 0.26
CA LEU A 181 -17.92 -6.85 -0.71
C LEU A 181 -18.32 -8.28 -0.33
N TRP A 182 -17.36 -9.15 -0.02
CA TRP A 182 -17.66 -10.51 0.43
C TRP A 182 -18.54 -10.53 1.68
N SER A 183 -18.28 -9.62 2.62
CA SER A 183 -19.12 -9.48 3.81
C SER A 183 -20.55 -9.08 3.46
N LEU A 184 -20.72 -8.13 2.53
CA LEU A 184 -22.04 -7.69 2.07
C LEU A 184 -22.80 -8.81 1.36
N LEU A 185 -22.14 -9.59 0.52
CA LEU A 185 -22.78 -10.68 -0.21
C LEU A 185 -23.17 -11.85 0.69
N ARG A 186 -22.51 -12.01 1.84
CA ARG A 186 -22.73 -13.12 2.77
C ARG A 186 -23.96 -12.94 3.68
N PHE A 187 -24.22 -11.73 4.15
CA PHE A 187 -25.26 -11.50 5.17
C PHE A 187 -26.63 -11.30 4.56
N ASN A 188 -27.66 -11.98 5.04
CA ASN A 188 -29.02 -11.80 4.55
C ASN A 188 -29.66 -10.52 5.14
N ASN A 189 -29.39 -9.37 4.54
CA ASN A 189 -29.91 -8.08 4.96
C ASN A 189 -30.13 -7.15 3.76
N ILE A 190 -30.80 -6.02 4.00
CA ILE A 190 -31.09 -5.02 2.96
C ILE A 190 -29.85 -4.52 2.21
N TYR A 191 -28.66 -4.51 2.86
CA TYR A 191 -27.43 -4.10 2.20
C TYR A 191 -26.96 -5.12 1.16
N ARG A 192 -27.20 -6.42 1.40
CA ARG A 192 -26.94 -7.48 0.41
C ARG A 192 -27.82 -7.29 -0.80
N ASP A 193 -29.12 -7.10 -0.62
CA ASP A 193 -30.07 -6.94 -1.72
C ASP A 193 -29.71 -5.72 -2.58
N ILE A 194 -29.46 -4.57 -1.93
CA ILE A 194 -29.00 -3.35 -2.61
C ILE A 194 -27.68 -3.59 -3.36
N THR A 195 -26.76 -4.34 -2.76
CA THR A 195 -25.46 -4.66 -3.38
C THR A 195 -25.64 -5.56 -4.60
N ILE A 196 -26.43 -6.63 -4.50
CA ILE A 196 -26.74 -7.55 -5.60
C ILE A 196 -27.42 -6.79 -6.73
N THR A 197 -28.50 -6.05 -6.44
CA THR A 197 -29.22 -5.27 -7.46
C THR A 197 -28.28 -4.32 -8.21
N ARG A 198 -27.39 -3.63 -7.49
CA ARG A 198 -26.41 -2.72 -8.10
C ARG A 198 -25.38 -3.45 -8.94
N LEU A 199 -24.85 -4.57 -8.46
CA LEU A 199 -23.87 -5.37 -9.21
C LEU A 199 -24.49 -5.96 -10.47
N VAL A 200 -25.66 -6.57 -10.37
CA VAL A 200 -26.42 -7.11 -11.52
C VAL A 200 -26.63 -6.01 -12.56
N LYS A 201 -27.11 -4.82 -12.14
CA LYS A 201 -27.24 -3.67 -13.05
C LYS A 201 -25.90 -3.30 -13.71
N MET A 202 -24.79 -3.33 -12.99
CA MET A 202 -23.46 -3.02 -13.55
C MET A 202 -22.90 -4.11 -14.48
N PHE A 203 -23.30 -5.36 -14.32
CA PHE A 203 -22.94 -6.44 -15.23
C PHE A 203 -23.75 -6.42 -16.53
N HIS A 204 -25.00 -5.94 -16.50
CA HIS A 204 -25.90 -5.96 -17.67
C HIS A 204 -25.95 -4.64 -18.46
N VAL A 205 -25.66 -3.50 -17.84
CA VAL A 205 -25.70 -2.19 -18.55
C VAL A 205 -24.33 -1.92 -19.19
N THR A 206 -24.33 -1.52 -20.46
CA THR A 206 -23.12 -1.13 -21.22
C THR A 206 -22.41 0.09 -20.58
N TYR A 207 -21.10 0.19 -20.79
CA TYR A 207 -20.19 1.05 -20.00
C TYR A 207 -20.58 2.54 -19.95
N ASP A 208 -21.19 3.05 -21.02
CA ASP A 208 -21.43 4.49 -21.21
C ASP A 208 -22.54 5.07 -20.31
N ASN A 209 -23.45 4.25 -19.77
CA ASN A 209 -24.56 4.71 -18.93
C ASN A 209 -24.26 4.68 -17.41
N HIS A 210 -23.00 4.45 -17.01
CA HIS A 210 -22.63 4.32 -15.58
C HIS A 210 -22.17 5.61 -14.91
N ALA A 211 -22.17 6.75 -15.61
CA ALA A 211 -21.73 8.03 -15.05
C ALA A 211 -22.57 8.44 -13.83
N ASP A 212 -23.84 8.05 -13.78
CA ASP A 212 -24.79 8.54 -12.77
C ASP A 212 -24.77 7.76 -11.44
N ILE A 213 -24.13 6.58 -11.40
CA ILE A 213 -24.15 5.73 -10.19
C ILE A 213 -22.98 6.10 -9.27
N PHE A 214 -23.15 7.13 -8.45
CA PHE A 214 -22.20 7.42 -7.37
C PHE A 214 -22.41 6.46 -6.19
N SER A 215 -21.57 5.41 -6.09
CA SER A 215 -21.70 4.39 -5.05
C SER A 215 -20.35 3.71 -4.76
N PRO A 216 -20.03 3.37 -3.49
CA PRO A 216 -18.88 2.53 -3.15
C PRO A 216 -18.86 1.21 -3.93
N ILE A 217 -20.03 0.61 -4.20
CA ILE A 217 -20.15 -0.65 -4.93
C ILE A 217 -19.66 -0.51 -6.38
N ARG A 218 -19.87 0.64 -7.03
CA ARG A 218 -19.35 0.91 -8.38
C ARG A 218 -17.83 0.91 -8.40
N ARG A 219 -17.20 1.57 -7.44
CA ARG A 219 -15.73 1.58 -7.32
C ARG A 219 -15.18 0.18 -7.09
N ILE A 220 -15.80 -0.60 -6.20
CA ILE A 220 -15.43 -2.00 -5.98
C ILE A 220 -15.52 -2.79 -7.29
N PHE A 221 -16.62 -2.65 -8.03
CA PHE A 221 -16.80 -3.29 -9.32
C PHE A 221 -15.73 -2.88 -10.35
N LEU A 222 -15.37 -1.60 -10.45
CA LEU A 222 -14.28 -1.18 -11.35
C LEU A 222 -12.94 -1.83 -10.95
N LYS A 223 -12.69 -2.01 -9.65
CA LYS A 223 -11.49 -2.70 -9.17
C LYS A 223 -11.52 -4.20 -9.48
N THR A 224 -12.67 -4.87 -9.55
CA THR A 224 -12.72 -6.30 -9.95
C THR A 224 -12.27 -6.47 -11.41
N LYS A 225 -12.69 -5.55 -12.28
CA LYS A 225 -12.24 -5.48 -13.69
C LYS A 225 -10.74 -5.25 -13.80
N MET A 226 -10.24 -4.22 -13.11
CA MET A 226 -8.80 -3.89 -13.08
C MET A 226 -7.94 -5.07 -12.63
N LEU A 227 -8.43 -5.88 -11.67
CA LEU A 227 -7.73 -7.05 -11.15
C LEU A 227 -7.95 -8.33 -11.99
N GLY A 228 -8.82 -8.31 -13.00
CA GLY A 228 -9.17 -9.52 -13.76
C GLY A 228 -9.93 -10.58 -12.97
N ILE A 229 -10.65 -10.19 -11.92
CA ILE A 229 -11.42 -11.09 -11.04
C ILE A 229 -12.94 -10.89 -11.15
N GLU A 230 -13.41 -10.27 -12.23
CA GLU A 230 -14.84 -10.03 -12.43
C GLU A 230 -15.66 -11.33 -12.45
N ASN A 231 -15.12 -12.39 -13.08
CA ASN A 231 -15.76 -13.70 -13.16
C ASN A 231 -15.93 -14.34 -11.79
N LEU A 232 -15.01 -14.10 -10.86
CA LEU A 232 -15.13 -14.60 -9.48
C LEU A 232 -16.37 -13.99 -8.79
N VAL A 233 -16.60 -12.68 -8.97
CA VAL A 233 -17.77 -12.00 -8.40
C VAL A 233 -19.04 -12.41 -9.12
N LYS A 234 -19.00 -12.50 -10.46
CA LYS A 234 -20.14 -12.92 -11.27
C LYS A 234 -20.61 -14.33 -10.90
N ASN A 235 -19.69 -15.30 -10.84
CA ASN A 235 -20.00 -16.67 -10.45
C ASN A 235 -20.60 -16.74 -9.03
N ALA A 236 -20.14 -15.90 -8.10
CA ALA A 236 -20.71 -15.83 -6.76
C ALA A 236 -22.15 -15.28 -6.72
N LEU A 237 -22.49 -14.37 -7.64
CA LEU A 237 -23.85 -13.86 -7.81
C LEU A 237 -24.75 -14.90 -8.48
N ASP A 238 -24.27 -15.53 -9.55
CA ASP A 238 -25.04 -16.47 -10.37
C ASP A 238 -25.34 -17.78 -9.61
N SER A 239 -24.36 -18.32 -8.89
CA SER A 239 -24.50 -19.58 -8.14
C SER A 239 -25.06 -19.39 -6.72
N GLY A 240 -25.02 -18.16 -6.20
CA GLY A 240 -25.24 -17.89 -4.78
C GLY A 240 -24.16 -18.48 -3.84
N TYR A 241 -23.15 -19.16 -4.38
CA TYR A 241 -22.07 -19.76 -3.61
C TYR A 241 -20.90 -18.78 -3.44
N LEU A 242 -20.54 -18.50 -2.18
CA LEU A 242 -19.37 -17.70 -1.83
C LEU A 242 -18.23 -18.60 -1.35
N PRO A 243 -17.00 -18.43 -1.89
CA PRO A 243 -15.82 -19.07 -1.33
C PRO A 243 -15.64 -18.74 0.15
N SER A 244 -14.94 -19.62 0.88
CA SER A 244 -14.57 -19.34 2.27
C SER A 244 -13.81 -18.01 2.39
N LYS A 245 -13.96 -17.31 3.53
CA LYS A 245 -13.30 -16.00 3.78
C LYS A 245 -11.80 -16.04 3.49
N ARG A 246 -11.15 -17.16 3.85
CA ARG A 246 -9.71 -17.38 3.63
C ARG A 246 -9.39 -17.53 2.14
N SER A 247 -10.16 -18.36 1.41
CA SER A 247 -9.96 -18.56 -0.03
C SER A 247 -10.19 -17.27 -0.81
N TRP A 248 -11.29 -16.56 -0.53
CA TRP A 248 -11.60 -15.26 -1.13
C TRP A 248 -10.46 -14.25 -0.92
N ARG A 249 -10.01 -14.10 0.33
CA ARG A 249 -8.89 -13.20 0.67
C ARG A 249 -7.62 -13.57 -0.08
N LEU A 250 -7.27 -14.85 -0.16
CA LEU A 250 -6.06 -15.31 -0.83
C LEU A 250 -6.10 -14.96 -2.33
N GLN A 251 -7.22 -15.23 -2.99
CA GLN A 251 -7.41 -14.92 -4.42
C GLN A 251 -7.25 -13.41 -4.69
N ILE A 252 -7.87 -12.56 -3.86
CA ILE A 252 -7.75 -11.10 -4.00
C ILE A 252 -6.34 -10.61 -3.75
N VAL A 253 -5.71 -11.07 -2.67
CA VAL A 253 -4.34 -10.65 -2.34
C VAL A 253 -3.38 -11.05 -3.46
N ASN A 254 -3.54 -12.24 -4.05
CA ASN A 254 -2.73 -12.68 -5.17
C ASN A 254 -2.99 -11.83 -6.44
N ALA A 255 -4.24 -11.51 -6.74
CA ALA A 255 -4.60 -10.65 -7.87
C ALA A 255 -4.01 -9.23 -7.71
N VAL A 256 -4.20 -8.62 -6.53
CA VAL A 256 -3.63 -7.30 -6.20
C VAL A 256 -2.11 -7.35 -6.29
N ARG A 257 -1.47 -8.38 -5.70
CA ARG A 257 -0.01 -8.55 -5.76
C ARG A 257 0.50 -8.65 -7.19
N SER A 258 -0.19 -9.39 -8.07
CA SER A 258 0.21 -9.52 -9.48
C SER A 258 0.23 -8.16 -10.19
N VAL A 259 -0.78 -7.32 -9.96
CA VAL A 259 -0.83 -5.96 -10.53
C VAL A 259 0.28 -5.08 -9.94
N GLU A 260 0.48 -5.12 -8.64
CA GLU A 260 1.49 -4.32 -7.94
C GLU A 260 2.92 -4.68 -8.36
N VAL A 261 3.23 -5.97 -8.55
CA VAL A 261 4.53 -6.42 -9.05
C VAL A 261 4.79 -5.83 -10.45
N LYS A 262 3.79 -5.85 -11.35
CA LYS A 262 3.92 -5.24 -12.69
C LYS A 262 4.16 -3.73 -12.59
N GLN A 263 3.38 -3.03 -11.76
CA GLN A 263 3.54 -1.60 -11.54
C GLN A 263 4.91 -1.25 -10.98
N PHE A 264 5.43 -2.07 -10.05
CA PHE A 264 6.78 -1.92 -9.52
C PHE A 264 7.85 -2.01 -10.62
N PHE A 265 7.78 -3.04 -11.47
CA PHE A 265 8.75 -3.19 -12.56
C PHE A 265 8.72 -2.00 -13.53
N LEU A 266 7.52 -1.49 -13.84
CA LEU A 266 7.36 -0.27 -14.63
C LEU A 266 7.99 0.94 -13.92
N GLN A 267 7.67 1.16 -12.65
CA GLN A 267 8.23 2.25 -11.86
C GLN A 267 9.76 2.18 -11.80
N CYS A 268 10.34 1.01 -11.49
CA CYS A 268 11.80 0.85 -11.47
C CYS A 268 12.44 1.11 -12.84
N SER A 269 11.77 0.76 -13.93
CA SER A 269 12.26 1.05 -15.28
C SER A 269 12.28 2.56 -15.58
N CYS A 270 11.39 3.34 -14.95
CA CYS A 270 11.43 4.80 -15.01
C CYS A 270 12.55 5.44 -14.17
N TYR A 271 13.20 4.68 -13.27
CA TYR A 271 14.33 5.17 -12.48
C TYR A 271 15.61 4.42 -12.87
N GLY A 272 16.47 5.01 -13.71
CA GLY A 272 17.77 4.40 -14.07
C GLY A 272 18.66 4.07 -12.86
N LYS A 273 18.41 4.70 -11.71
CA LYS A 273 19.08 4.43 -10.43
C LYS A 273 18.61 3.14 -9.73
N LEU A 274 17.52 2.50 -10.16
CA LEU A 274 16.92 1.34 -9.50
C LEU A 274 17.14 0.02 -10.26
N LEU A 275 18.09 -0.03 -11.20
CA LEU A 275 18.40 -1.24 -11.98
C LEU A 275 18.66 -2.45 -11.07
N TYR A 276 19.49 -2.26 -10.04
CA TYR A 276 19.80 -3.35 -9.10
C TYR A 276 18.60 -3.77 -8.25
N LEU A 277 17.78 -2.82 -7.80
CA LEU A 277 16.58 -3.15 -7.04
C LEU A 277 15.60 -3.98 -7.89
N ARG A 278 15.46 -3.63 -9.17
CA ARG A 278 14.61 -4.34 -10.13
C ARG A 278 15.07 -5.79 -10.32
N ASP A 279 16.35 -5.98 -10.55
CA ASP A 279 16.91 -7.30 -10.84
C ASP A 279 16.94 -8.18 -9.57
N TYR A 280 16.98 -7.55 -8.38
CA TYR A 280 17.05 -8.24 -7.09
C TYR A 280 15.68 -8.59 -6.49
N VAL A 281 14.68 -7.72 -6.63
CA VAL A 281 13.35 -7.92 -6.02
C VAL A 281 12.39 -8.41 -7.10
N THR A 282 12.19 -9.73 -7.13
CA THR A 282 11.32 -10.39 -8.13
C THR A 282 9.86 -10.49 -7.70
N ASP A 283 9.58 -10.37 -6.39
CA ASP A 283 8.25 -10.52 -5.80
C ASP A 283 8.07 -9.55 -4.63
N LEU A 284 6.80 -9.30 -4.27
CA LEU A 284 6.39 -8.51 -3.12
C LEU A 284 6.52 -9.32 -1.82
N LYS A 285 7.77 -9.56 -1.43
CA LYS A 285 8.17 -10.23 -0.19
C LYS A 285 9.29 -9.42 0.48
N PRO A 286 9.43 -9.53 1.82
CA PRO A 286 10.59 -8.99 2.51
C PRO A 286 11.89 -9.44 1.85
N CYS A 287 12.79 -8.49 1.58
CA CYS A 287 14.08 -8.81 1.00
C CYS A 287 14.92 -9.62 1.99
N ILE A 288 15.82 -10.45 1.46
CA ILE A 288 16.64 -11.34 2.29
C ILE A 288 17.51 -10.56 3.29
N TRP A 289 18.01 -9.37 2.95
CA TRP A 289 18.82 -8.58 3.88
C TRP A 289 18.05 -8.23 5.17
N TRP A 290 16.76 -7.96 5.05
CA TRP A 290 15.92 -7.71 6.23
C TRP A 290 15.55 -9.00 6.97
N LEU A 291 15.48 -10.15 6.29
CA LEU A 291 15.32 -11.47 6.93
C LEU A 291 16.58 -11.85 7.72
N ILE A 292 17.78 -11.63 7.15
CA ILE A 292 19.06 -11.81 7.84
C ILE A 292 19.13 -10.90 9.06
N CYS A 293 18.78 -9.62 8.91
CA CYS A 293 18.75 -8.67 10.03
C CYS A 293 17.77 -9.10 11.14
N GLN A 294 16.64 -9.72 10.79
CA GLN A 294 15.69 -10.24 11.77
C GLN A 294 16.25 -11.44 12.53
N LYS A 295 16.94 -12.36 11.85
CA LYS A 295 17.55 -13.55 12.46
C LYS A 295 18.83 -13.21 13.24
N TYR A 296 19.60 -12.24 12.76
CA TYR A 296 20.89 -11.82 13.30
C TYR A 296 20.94 -10.30 13.49
N PRO A 297 20.35 -9.76 14.58
CA PRO A 297 20.28 -8.31 14.82
C PRO A 297 21.64 -7.60 14.82
N LYS A 298 22.72 -8.29 15.21
CA LYS A 298 24.10 -7.78 15.17
C LYS A 298 24.57 -7.38 13.76
N CYS A 299 23.93 -7.92 12.72
CA CYS A 299 24.23 -7.60 11.31
C CYS A 299 23.42 -6.42 10.75
N GLN A 300 22.63 -5.72 11.56
CA GLN A 300 21.73 -4.67 11.08
C GLN A 300 22.45 -3.54 10.31
N SER A 301 23.62 -3.10 10.78
CA SER A 301 24.39 -2.03 10.11
C SER A 301 24.83 -2.45 8.71
N GLN A 302 25.24 -3.70 8.58
CA GLN A 302 25.68 -4.33 7.34
C GLN A 302 24.49 -4.48 6.39
N CYS A 303 23.38 -5.07 6.85
CA CYS A 303 22.15 -5.20 6.06
C CYS A 303 21.62 -3.84 5.60
N LYS A 304 21.69 -2.82 6.45
CA LYS A 304 21.34 -1.43 6.10
C LYS A 304 22.19 -0.92 4.94
N THR A 305 23.50 -1.06 5.07
CA THR A 305 24.47 -0.60 4.07
C THR A 305 24.22 -1.29 2.72
N MET A 306 24.03 -2.60 2.75
CA MET A 306 23.66 -3.42 1.59
C MET A 306 22.39 -2.93 0.90
N MET A 307 21.34 -2.67 1.68
CA MET A 307 20.07 -2.19 1.14
C MET A 307 20.19 -0.77 0.57
N GLN A 308 20.99 0.09 1.19
CA GLN A 308 21.26 1.42 0.65
C GLN A 308 21.99 1.36 -0.69
N LEU A 309 22.88 0.38 -0.90
CA LEU A 309 23.54 0.18 -2.19
C LEU A 309 22.59 -0.34 -3.27
N ILE A 310 21.81 -1.38 -2.95
CA ILE A 310 20.84 -1.98 -3.89
C ILE A 310 19.81 -0.93 -4.34
N CYS A 311 19.37 -0.08 -3.41
CA CYS A 311 18.42 1.00 -3.70
C CYS A 311 19.09 2.28 -4.22
N ASN A 312 20.41 2.26 -4.47
CA ASN A 312 21.21 3.40 -4.94
C ASN A 312 21.04 4.68 -4.07
N ALA A 313 20.81 4.46 -2.78
CA ALA A 313 20.57 5.46 -1.75
C ALA A 313 21.80 5.69 -0.84
N HIS A 314 22.88 4.94 -1.04
CA HIS A 314 24.12 5.12 -0.29
C HIS A 314 24.85 6.41 -0.72
N VAL A 315 25.59 6.98 0.23
CA VAL A 315 26.44 8.19 0.07
C VAL A 315 27.50 8.06 -1.04
N LEU A 316 27.72 6.85 -1.57
CA LEU A 316 28.66 6.62 -2.68
C LEU A 316 28.26 7.44 -3.93
N ASN A 317 26.97 7.73 -4.11
CA ASN A 317 26.51 8.55 -5.23
C ASN A 317 26.57 10.06 -4.99
N THR A 318 26.72 10.52 -3.74
CA THR A 318 26.77 11.96 -3.43
C THR A 318 28.18 12.53 -3.53
N ASN A 319 29.21 11.68 -3.47
CA ASN A 319 30.62 12.10 -3.49
C ASN A 319 31.25 12.07 -4.90
N ASN A 320 30.47 12.35 -5.94
CA ASN A 320 30.95 12.53 -7.32
C ASN A 320 31.81 13.79 -7.51
N PHE A 321 32.62 14.16 -6.52
CA PHE A 321 33.35 15.43 -6.49
C PHE A 321 34.44 15.56 -7.55
N ASN A 322 34.80 14.50 -8.29
CA ASN A 322 35.81 14.55 -9.36
C ASN A 322 35.50 13.62 -10.56
N GLY A 323 34.26 13.15 -10.73
CA GLY A 323 33.90 12.19 -11.79
C GLY A 323 34.55 10.80 -11.68
N SER A 324 35.47 10.59 -10.74
CA SER A 324 36.07 9.27 -10.50
C SER A 324 35.11 8.39 -9.72
N LYS A 325 34.58 7.35 -10.35
CA LYS A 325 33.77 6.30 -9.69
C LYS A 325 34.65 5.35 -8.87
N ARG A 326 35.71 5.82 -8.22
CA ARG A 326 36.62 4.96 -7.45
C ARG A 326 36.10 4.79 -6.03
N CYS A 327 36.21 3.58 -5.49
CA CYS A 327 35.84 3.29 -4.11
C CYS A 327 36.70 4.12 -3.16
N ILE A 328 36.06 5.01 -2.39
CA ILE A 328 36.75 5.87 -1.42
C ILE A 328 37.10 5.14 -0.12
N LEU A 329 36.52 3.95 0.06
CA LEU A 329 36.66 3.18 1.29
C LEU A 329 37.90 2.30 1.25
N CYS A 330 38.28 1.79 0.07
CA CYS A 330 39.48 0.98 -0.07
C CYS A 330 40.58 1.71 -0.84
N ASN A 331 41.83 1.40 -0.51
CA ASN A 331 42.99 1.92 -1.23
C ASN A 331 43.25 1.22 -2.58
N LEU A 332 42.37 0.33 -3.03
CA LEU A 332 42.56 -0.44 -4.27
C LEU A 332 42.26 0.35 -5.55
N CYS A 333 41.74 1.58 -5.43
CA CYS A 333 41.34 2.42 -6.58
C CYS A 333 40.35 1.74 -7.55
N GLU A 334 39.66 0.67 -7.13
CA GLU A 334 38.69 -0.05 -7.96
C GLU A 334 37.43 0.81 -8.18
N THR A 335 36.75 0.56 -9.30
CA THR A 335 35.45 1.17 -9.55
C THR A 335 34.45 0.75 -8.46
N GLU A 336 33.80 1.73 -7.86
CA GLU A 336 32.79 1.59 -6.82
C GLU A 336 31.51 0.98 -7.38
N THR A 337 31.54 -0.34 -7.54
CA THR A 337 30.38 -1.13 -7.96
C THR A 337 29.81 -1.88 -6.77
N ILE A 338 28.53 -2.28 -6.87
CA ILE A 338 27.92 -3.19 -5.90
C ILE A 338 28.74 -4.47 -5.77
N GLU A 339 29.25 -5.00 -6.88
CA GLU A 339 30.10 -6.18 -6.89
C GLU A 339 31.40 -5.96 -6.11
N HIS A 340 32.10 -4.84 -6.34
CA HIS A 340 33.29 -4.48 -5.57
C HIS A 340 32.94 -4.47 -4.08
N PHE A 341 31.86 -3.79 -3.69
CA PHE A 341 31.47 -3.68 -2.30
C PHE A 341 31.11 -5.03 -1.65
N ILE A 342 30.30 -5.83 -2.34
CA ILE A 342 29.77 -7.11 -1.85
C ILE A 342 30.81 -8.22 -1.90
N LEU A 343 31.80 -8.17 -2.80
CA LEU A 343 32.68 -9.32 -3.04
C LEU A 343 34.15 -9.03 -2.78
N ARG A 344 34.62 -7.81 -3.09
CA ARG A 344 36.06 -7.54 -3.24
C ARG A 344 36.61 -6.51 -2.27
N CYS A 345 35.78 -5.58 -1.77
CA CYS A 345 36.24 -4.45 -0.98
C CYS A 345 36.84 -4.93 0.35
N PRO A 346 38.14 -4.70 0.62
CA PRO A 346 38.80 -5.17 1.84
C PRO A 346 38.16 -4.60 3.10
N MET A 347 37.72 -3.33 3.07
CA MET A 347 37.03 -2.70 4.21
C MET A 347 35.74 -3.41 4.60
N TYR A 348 35.09 -4.11 3.66
CA TYR A 348 33.89 -4.87 3.93
C TYR A 348 34.13 -6.33 4.23
N GLU A 349 35.36 -6.82 4.14
CA GLU A 349 35.70 -8.22 4.39
C GLU A 349 35.26 -8.74 5.76
N PRO A 350 35.49 -8.02 6.89
CA PRO A 350 35.04 -8.48 8.20
C PRO A 350 33.51 -8.61 8.28
N TYR A 351 32.80 -7.69 7.62
CA TYR A 351 31.34 -7.67 7.59
C TYR A 351 30.77 -8.79 6.74
N ARG A 352 31.40 -9.10 5.59
CA ARG A 352 31.05 -10.25 4.76
C ARG A 352 31.26 -11.55 5.49
N HIS A 353 32.39 -11.69 6.18
CA HIS A 353 32.70 -12.89 6.95
C HIS A 353 31.61 -13.16 8.00
N ASN A 354 31.23 -12.14 8.77
CA ASN A 354 30.16 -12.24 9.77
C ASN A 354 28.80 -12.62 9.13
N ILE A 355 28.47 -12.05 7.97
CA ILE A 355 27.24 -12.39 7.25
C ILE A 355 27.28 -13.85 6.77
N PHE A 356 28.35 -14.28 6.10
CA PHE A 356 28.48 -15.64 5.57
C PHE A 356 28.57 -16.69 6.67
N GLU A 357 29.22 -16.37 7.77
CA GLU A 357 29.22 -17.19 8.97
C GLU A 357 27.81 -17.34 9.55
N ALA A 358 27.07 -16.24 9.70
CA ALA A 358 25.68 -16.29 10.16
C ALA A 358 24.79 -17.10 9.22
N LEU A 359 25.10 -17.13 7.93
CA LEU A 359 24.40 -17.92 6.92
C LEU A 359 24.84 -19.40 6.89
N GLY A 360 25.82 -19.80 7.72
CA GLY A 360 26.32 -21.17 7.76
C GLY A 360 27.08 -21.58 6.50
N CYS A 361 27.64 -20.62 5.77
CA CYS A 361 28.33 -20.86 4.51
C CYS A 361 29.87 -20.82 4.64
N ARG A 362 30.42 -21.36 5.74
CA ARG A 362 31.88 -21.41 5.93
C ARG A 362 32.50 -22.35 4.89
N GLY A 363 33.43 -21.84 4.09
CA GLY A 363 34.17 -22.62 3.08
C GLY A 363 33.40 -22.90 1.78
N ASP A 364 32.15 -22.44 1.67
CA ASP A 364 31.40 -22.53 0.42
C ASP A 364 31.97 -21.55 -0.62
N SER A 365 32.05 -21.98 -1.87
CA SER A 365 32.38 -21.05 -2.96
C SER A 365 31.30 -19.97 -3.06
N MET A 366 31.69 -18.75 -3.45
CA MET A 366 30.80 -17.59 -3.49
C MET A 366 29.50 -17.84 -4.28
N GLY A 367 29.53 -18.70 -5.31
CA GLY A 367 28.34 -19.11 -6.06
C GLY A 367 27.35 -19.96 -5.23
N VAL A 368 27.85 -20.82 -4.33
CA VAL A 368 27.03 -21.60 -3.38
C VAL A 368 26.46 -20.69 -2.30
N ILE A 369 27.25 -19.72 -1.81
CA ILE A 369 26.80 -18.70 -0.87
C ILE A 369 25.65 -17.89 -1.49
N MET A 370 25.80 -17.40 -2.72
CA MET A 370 24.72 -16.68 -3.39
C MET A 370 23.48 -17.55 -3.60
N LYS A 371 23.62 -18.83 -3.95
CA LYS A 371 22.46 -19.76 -4.03
C LYS A 371 21.72 -19.89 -2.69
N LYS A 372 22.46 -20.08 -1.59
CA LYS A 372 21.90 -20.23 -0.24
C LYS A 372 21.28 -18.92 0.27
N VAL A 373 21.92 -17.79 0.04
CA VAL A 373 21.46 -16.45 0.44
C VAL A 373 20.27 -15.99 -0.36
N LEU A 374 20.22 -16.28 -1.66
CA LEU A 374 19.09 -15.87 -2.51
C LEU A 374 17.87 -16.79 -2.37
N GLY A 375 17.90 -17.80 -1.48
CA GLY A 375 16.75 -18.68 -1.22
C GLY A 375 16.43 -19.64 -2.37
N LEU A 376 17.44 -20.02 -3.16
CA LEU A 376 17.29 -20.89 -4.33
C LEU A 376 17.41 -22.37 -3.91
N SER A 377 16.45 -22.88 -3.15
CA SER A 377 16.46 -24.31 -2.75
C SER A 377 15.77 -25.24 -3.76
N ASP A 378 14.98 -24.71 -4.70
CA ASP A 378 14.32 -25.51 -5.76
C ASP A 378 14.06 -24.66 -7.01
N VAL A 379 15.12 -24.25 -7.71
CA VAL A 379 14.92 -23.54 -8.98
C VAL A 379 15.68 -24.22 -10.10
N SER A 380 14.92 -24.58 -11.13
CA SER A 380 15.39 -25.10 -12.41
C SER A 380 16.60 -24.32 -12.91
N CYS A 381 17.43 -24.96 -13.73
CA CYS A 381 18.60 -24.38 -14.38
C CYS A 381 18.37 -22.96 -14.97
N GLU A 382 17.13 -22.58 -15.29
CA GLU A 382 16.76 -21.25 -15.78
C GLU A 382 16.97 -20.10 -14.78
N THR A 383 16.85 -20.29 -13.46
CA THR A 383 17.14 -19.20 -12.50
C THR A 383 18.61 -19.14 -12.08
N LEU A 384 19.31 -20.26 -12.22
CA LEU A 384 20.77 -20.29 -12.26
C LEU A 384 21.30 -19.51 -13.47
N ILE A 385 20.62 -19.61 -14.61
CA ILE A 385 20.86 -18.76 -15.78
C ILE A 385 20.48 -17.32 -15.49
N ILE A 386 19.47 -16.98 -14.67
CA ILE A 386 19.14 -15.57 -14.35
C ILE A 386 20.14 -14.92 -13.39
N VAL A 387 20.64 -15.62 -12.36
CA VAL A 387 21.67 -15.06 -11.46
C VAL A 387 23.03 -15.05 -12.13
N SER A 388 23.38 -16.11 -12.86
CA SER A 388 24.52 -16.10 -13.78
C SER A 388 24.35 -15.01 -14.84
N SER A 389 23.16 -14.79 -15.40
CA SER A 389 22.84 -13.72 -16.36
C SER A 389 22.80 -12.35 -15.71
N CYS A 390 22.51 -12.18 -14.42
CA CYS A 390 22.61 -10.88 -13.76
C CYS A 390 24.08 -10.55 -13.49
N VAL A 391 24.87 -11.52 -13.03
CA VAL A 391 26.33 -11.38 -12.89
C VAL A 391 27.00 -11.21 -14.26
N HIS A 392 26.54 -11.93 -15.29
CA HIS A 392 27.05 -11.92 -16.66
C HIS A 392 26.52 -10.72 -17.47
N LYS A 393 25.31 -10.20 -17.21
CA LYS A 393 24.81 -8.92 -17.74
C LYS A 393 25.47 -7.74 -17.03
N MET A 394 25.82 -7.86 -15.75
CA MET A 394 26.67 -6.87 -15.08
C MET A 394 28.09 -6.86 -15.68
N TYR A 395 28.63 -8.04 -16.03
CA TYR A 395 29.89 -8.18 -16.78
C TYR A 395 29.79 -7.68 -18.24
N ASN A 396 28.71 -8.00 -18.96
CA ASN A 396 28.52 -7.64 -20.37
C ASN A 396 28.05 -6.20 -20.56
N HIS A 397 27.34 -5.60 -19.59
CA HIS A 397 27.03 -4.17 -19.63
C HIS A 397 28.30 -3.32 -19.48
N ARG A 398 29.29 -3.81 -18.70
CA ARG A 398 30.65 -3.25 -18.65
C ARG A 398 31.40 -3.46 -19.97
N ALA A 399 31.30 -4.63 -20.61
CA ALA A 399 31.91 -4.89 -21.92
C ALA A 399 31.31 -4.01 -23.04
N ASN A 400 29.98 -3.83 -23.06
CA ASN A 400 29.30 -2.98 -24.04
C ASN A 400 29.52 -1.48 -23.79
N LEU A 401 29.69 -1.04 -22.53
CA LEU A 401 30.08 0.34 -22.20
C LEU A 401 31.55 0.63 -22.55
N LEU A 402 32.43 -0.37 -22.47
CA LEU A 402 33.83 -0.24 -22.91
C LEU A 402 33.92 -0.26 -24.45
N ALA A 403 33.14 -1.10 -25.13
CA ALA A 403 33.07 -1.14 -26.60
C ALA A 403 32.46 0.14 -27.23
N LEU A 404 31.61 0.88 -26.49
CA LEU A 404 31.09 2.19 -26.89
C LEU A 404 32.02 3.37 -26.56
N LEU A 405 33.09 3.14 -25.81
CA LEU A 405 34.12 4.14 -25.49
C LEU A 405 35.39 3.97 -26.35
N ASP A 406 35.53 2.83 -27.02
CA ASP A 406 36.61 2.51 -27.97
C ASP A 406 36.21 2.73 -29.45
N THR A 407 35.02 3.32 -29.70
CA THR A 407 34.56 3.86 -30.99
C THR A 407 34.21 5.33 -30.81
#